data_AF-A0A8C9GRP3-F1
#
_entry.id   AF-A0A8C9GRP3-F1
#
_cell.length_a   1.000
_cell.length_b   1.000
_cell.length_c   1.000
_cell.angle_alpha   90.00
_cell.angle_beta   90.00
_cell.angle_gamma   90.00
#
_symmetry.space_group_name_H-M   'P 1'
#
loop_
_entity.id
_entity.type
_entity.pdbx_description
1 polymer ?
#
loop_
_entity_poly.entity_id
_entity_poly.type
_entity_poly.pdbx_seq_one_letter_code
_entity_poly.pdbx_strand_id
1 'polypeptide(L)'
;MSETVICSSRATVMLYDDGNKRWLPAGTGPQAFSRVQIYHNPTANSFRVVGRKMQPDPQVVINCSIVQGVKYNQATPNFHQWPQLLLEPNSGKSASRRRLQGDPQLPKLRVVEAEVGDSWKR
;
A
#
# COMPACT_ATOMS: atom_id res chain seq x y z
N MET A 1 14.06 8.69 17.64
CA MET A 1 14.59 7.53 16.89
C MET A 1 14.11 7.62 15.45
N SER A 2 14.87 7.14 14.48
CA SER A 2 14.43 7.03 13.08
C SER A 2 13.53 5.80 12.89
N GLU A 3 12.73 5.80 11.83
CA GLU A 3 12.00 4.60 11.41
C GLU A 3 12.96 3.49 10.98
N THR A 4 12.57 2.24 11.20
CA THR A 4 13.33 1.06 10.78
C THR A 4 12.49 0.15 9.90
N VAL A 5 13.13 -0.49 8.92
CA VAL A 5 12.46 -1.49 8.08
C VAL A 5 12.37 -2.80 8.87
N ILE A 6 11.16 -3.33 9.03
CA ILE A 6 10.92 -4.61 9.73
C ILE A 6 10.61 -5.76 8.79
N CYS A 7 10.16 -5.45 7.57
CA CYS A 7 9.86 -6.42 6.53
C CYS A 7 10.15 -5.79 5.17
N SER A 8 10.67 -6.59 4.25
CA SER A 8 10.89 -6.22 2.86
C SER A 8 10.47 -7.37 1.97
N SER A 9 9.86 -7.03 0.84
CA SER A 9 9.34 -7.98 -0.14
C SER A 9 9.45 -7.38 -1.52
N ARG A 10 9.46 -8.26 -2.53
CA ARG A 10 9.38 -7.88 -3.92
C ARG A 10 8.00 -8.21 -4.45
N ALA A 11 7.29 -7.18 -4.91
CA ALA A 11 5.90 -7.33 -5.31
C ALA A 11 5.49 -6.33 -6.40
N THR A 12 4.42 -6.63 -7.16
CA THR A 12 3.82 -5.65 -8.08
C THR A 12 2.66 -4.94 -7.40
N VAL A 13 2.78 -3.64 -7.16
CA VAL A 13 1.72 -2.89 -6.47
C VAL A 13 0.59 -2.59 -7.45
N MET A 14 -0.64 -2.94 -7.07
CA MET A 14 -1.84 -2.75 -7.87
C MET A 14 -2.87 -1.89 -7.11
N LEU A 15 -3.80 -1.28 -7.84
CA LEU A 15 -4.97 -0.55 -7.38
C LEU A 15 -6.21 -1.31 -7.87
N TYR A 16 -7.23 -1.48 -7.03
CA TYR A 16 -8.50 -2.03 -7.49
C TYR A 16 -9.43 -0.90 -7.92
N ASP A 17 -9.80 -0.91 -9.20
CA ASP A 17 -10.81 -0.04 -9.77
C ASP A 17 -12.18 -0.66 -9.53
N ASP A 18 -12.91 -0.13 -8.56
CA ASP A 18 -14.26 -0.60 -8.21
C ASP A 18 -15.27 -0.35 -9.35
N GLY A 19 -15.07 0.67 -10.20
CA GLY A 19 -15.97 1.03 -11.29
C GLY A 19 -15.87 0.03 -12.45
N ASN A 20 -14.65 -0.32 -12.83
CA ASN A 20 -14.39 -1.29 -13.91
C ASN A 20 -14.17 -2.73 -13.40
N LYS A 21 -14.25 -2.96 -12.07
CA LYS A 21 -14.03 -4.25 -11.41
C LYS A 21 -12.73 -4.94 -11.83
N ARG A 22 -11.64 -4.19 -11.93
CA ARG A 22 -10.34 -4.67 -12.42
C ARG A 22 -9.19 -4.17 -11.58
N TRP A 23 -8.09 -4.90 -11.64
CA TRP A 23 -6.82 -4.48 -11.08
C TRP A 23 -6.06 -3.60 -12.08
N LEU A 24 -5.48 -2.51 -11.58
CA LEU A 24 -4.66 -1.57 -12.33
C LEU A 24 -3.26 -1.49 -11.72
N PRO A 25 -2.20 -1.34 -12.52
CA PRO A 25 -0.87 -1.11 -11.98
C PRO A 25 -0.81 0.23 -11.22
N ALA A 26 -0.10 0.26 -10.09
CA ALA A 26 0.13 1.48 -9.34
C ALA A 26 1.32 2.29 -9.92
N GLY A 27 1.22 3.61 -9.81
CA GLY A 27 2.20 4.56 -10.35
C GLY A 27 2.03 4.82 -11.84
N THR A 28 3.03 5.48 -12.42
CA THR A 28 3.06 5.85 -13.85
C THR A 28 3.87 4.86 -14.66
N GLY A 29 3.54 4.70 -15.94
CA GLY A 29 4.26 3.79 -16.84
C GLY A 29 3.89 2.31 -16.65
N PRO A 30 4.66 1.38 -17.23
CA PRO A 30 4.34 -0.03 -17.24
C PRO A 30 4.37 -0.65 -15.83
N GLN A 31 3.69 -1.80 -15.69
CA GLN A 31 3.77 -2.62 -14.49
C GLN A 31 5.21 -3.11 -14.32
N ALA A 32 5.73 -2.96 -13.10
CA ALA A 32 7.07 -3.39 -12.75
C ALA A 32 7.11 -3.82 -11.29
N PHE A 33 8.11 -4.64 -10.95
CA PHE A 33 8.36 -4.99 -9.57
C PHE A 33 8.70 -3.76 -8.74
N SER A 34 8.23 -3.78 -7.51
CA SER A 34 8.51 -2.79 -6.49
C SER A 34 9.15 -3.48 -5.30
N ARG A 35 10.08 -2.77 -4.65
CA ARG A 35 10.50 -3.13 -3.30
C ARG A 35 9.46 -2.56 -2.34
N VAL A 36 8.70 -3.44 -1.70
CA VAL A 36 7.68 -3.09 -0.71
C VAL A 36 8.26 -3.36 0.67
N GLN A 37 8.21 -2.34 1.54
CA GLN A 37 8.79 -2.38 2.87
C GLN A 37 7.77 -1.93 3.90
N ILE A 38 7.78 -2.59 5.05
CA ILE A 38 7.09 -2.11 6.23
C ILE A 38 8.09 -1.39 7.11
N TYR A 39 7.79 -0.14 7.43
CA TYR A 39 8.54 0.69 8.36
C TYR A 39 7.84 0.72 9.71
N HIS A 40 8.60 0.62 10.79
CA HIS A 40 8.15 0.82 12.16
C HIS A 40 8.75 2.13 12.71
N ASN A 41 7.89 2.99 13.24
CA ASN A 41 8.27 4.17 14.00
C ASN A 41 8.11 3.85 15.50
N PRO A 42 9.20 3.57 16.25
CA PRO A 42 9.10 3.23 17.67
C PRO A 42 8.66 4.42 18.53
N THR A 43 8.85 5.67 18.07
CA THR A 43 8.43 6.87 18.82
C THR A 43 6.91 7.04 18.79
N ALA A 44 6.26 6.73 17.67
CA ALA A 44 4.81 6.81 17.53
C ALA A 44 4.11 5.45 17.67
N ASN A 45 4.86 4.36 17.86
CA ASN A 45 4.41 2.97 17.77
C ASN A 45 3.49 2.74 16.55
N SER A 46 3.93 3.25 15.39
CA SER A 46 3.15 3.22 14.15
C SER A 46 3.88 2.46 13.06
N PHE A 47 3.11 1.88 12.15
CA PHE A 47 3.63 1.13 11.02
C PHE A 47 3.15 1.74 9.71
N ARG A 48 3.98 1.69 8.68
CA ARG A 48 3.59 2.11 7.32
C ARG A 48 4.18 1.21 6.25
N VAL A 49 3.44 1.02 5.18
CA VAL A 49 3.91 0.33 3.97
C VAL A 49 4.40 1.37 2.98
N VAL A 50 5.62 1.20 2.49
CA VAL A 50 6.20 2.01 1.42
C VAL A 50 6.68 1.08 0.31
N GLY A 51 6.22 1.31 -0.91
CA GLY A 51 6.61 0.57 -2.09
C GLY A 51 7.21 1.50 -3.13
N ARG A 52 8.38 1.15 -3.65
CA ARG A 52 9.07 1.90 -4.71
C ARG A 52 9.36 0.98 -5.89
N LYS A 53 9.09 1.45 -7.11
CA LYS A 53 9.45 0.70 -8.32
C LYS A 53 10.96 0.43 -8.33
N MET A 54 11.34 -0.79 -8.70
CA MET A 54 12.73 -1.19 -8.88
C MET A 54 13.22 -0.75 -10.27
N GLN A 55 13.28 0.57 -10.47
CA GLN A 55 13.70 1.23 -11.71
C GLN A 55 14.73 2.32 -11.39
N PRO A 56 15.50 2.85 -12.38
CA PRO A 56 16.50 3.88 -12.13
C PRO A 56 15.96 5.13 -11.43
N ASP A 57 14.72 5.52 -11.72
CA ASP A 57 13.98 6.54 -10.98
C ASP A 57 12.93 5.87 -10.08
N PRO A 58 13.22 5.64 -8.78
CA PRO A 58 12.38 4.85 -7.90
C PRO A 58 11.10 5.61 -7.48
N GLN A 59 10.08 5.55 -8.33
CA GLN A 59 8.75 6.08 -8.04
C GLN A 59 8.12 5.39 -6.83
N VAL A 60 7.63 6.19 -5.88
CA VAL A 60 6.78 5.71 -4.78
C VAL A 60 5.40 5.35 -5.33
N VAL A 61 5.04 4.07 -5.26
CA VAL A 61 3.75 3.53 -5.75
C VAL A 61 2.76 3.24 -4.61
N ILE A 62 3.25 3.14 -3.39
CA ILE A 62 2.45 3.12 -2.16
C ILE A 62 3.22 3.78 -1.03
N ASN A 63 2.51 4.56 -0.23
CA ASN A 63 2.97 5.09 1.05
C ASN A 63 1.75 5.26 1.95
N CYS A 64 1.50 4.30 2.83
CA CYS A 64 0.31 4.32 3.67
C CYS A 64 0.58 3.82 5.09
N SER A 65 -0.10 4.42 6.06
CA SER A 65 -0.07 3.93 7.45
C SER A 65 -0.90 2.66 7.59
N ILE A 66 -0.40 1.68 8.34
CA ILE A 66 -1.16 0.50 8.77
C ILE A 66 -1.89 0.91 10.05
N VAL A 67 -3.20 1.17 9.93
CA VAL A 67 -4.04 1.53 11.08
C VAL A 67 -4.61 0.29 11.75
N GLN A 68 -4.89 0.40 13.05
CA GLN A 68 -5.53 -0.68 13.80
C GLN A 68 -6.89 -1.03 13.17
N GLY A 69 -7.15 -2.33 13.00
CA GLY A 69 -8.38 -2.82 12.37
C GLY A 69 -8.33 -2.94 10.84
N VAL A 70 -7.21 -2.64 10.19
CA VAL A 70 -6.99 -3.04 8.78
C VAL A 70 -7.09 -4.56 8.70
N LYS A 71 -8.01 -5.04 7.86
CA LYS A 71 -8.14 -6.46 7.57
C LYS A 71 -7.21 -6.85 6.43
N TYR A 72 -6.10 -7.48 6.81
CA TYR A 72 -5.24 -8.17 5.86
C TYR A 72 -5.94 -9.44 5.35
N ASN A 73 -5.90 -9.66 4.03
CA ASN A 73 -6.48 -10.84 3.39
C ASN A 73 -5.47 -11.41 2.38
N GLN A 74 -5.06 -12.64 2.60
CA GLN A 74 -4.26 -13.41 1.65
C GLN A 74 -5.21 -14.15 0.70
N ALA A 75 -5.50 -13.56 -0.47
CA ALA A 75 -6.42 -14.16 -1.44
C ALA A 75 -5.81 -15.39 -2.14
N THR A 76 -4.49 -15.37 -2.38
CA THR A 76 -3.70 -16.54 -2.83
C THR A 76 -2.34 -16.51 -2.13
N PRO A 77 -1.49 -17.56 -2.24
CA PRO A 77 -0.16 -17.55 -1.63
C PRO A 77 0.65 -16.28 -1.94
N ASN A 78 0.55 -15.79 -3.17
CA ASN A 78 1.28 -14.62 -3.64
C ASN A 78 0.40 -13.36 -3.58
N PHE A 79 -0.92 -13.49 -3.72
CA PHE A 79 -1.82 -12.35 -3.79
C PHE A 79 -2.34 -11.96 -2.41
N HIS A 80 -1.79 -10.90 -1.86
CA HIS A 80 -2.25 -10.32 -0.60
C HIS A 80 -3.10 -9.09 -0.92
N GLN A 81 -3.91 -8.62 0.02
CA GLN A 81 -4.66 -7.38 -0.13
C GLN A 81 -5.11 -6.86 1.23
N TRP A 82 -5.22 -5.55 1.33
CA TRP A 82 -5.88 -4.89 2.46
C TRP A 82 -6.56 -3.62 1.94
N PRO A 83 -7.70 -3.22 2.53
CA PRO A 83 -8.30 -1.95 2.20
C PRO A 83 -7.44 -0.81 2.77
N GLN A 84 -6.82 -0.02 1.91
CA GLN A 84 -6.24 1.25 2.32
C GLN A 84 -7.34 2.29 2.54
N LEU A 85 -7.32 2.92 3.71
CA LEU A 85 -7.91 4.25 3.91
C LEU A 85 -6.87 5.25 3.40
N LEU A 86 -7.11 5.90 2.26
CA LEU A 86 -6.25 6.98 1.79
C LEU A 86 -6.30 8.12 2.82
N LEU A 87 -5.16 8.40 3.46
CA LEU A 87 -4.85 9.75 3.90
C LEU A 87 -4.35 10.47 2.64
N GLU A 88 -5.05 11.54 2.27
CA GLU A 88 -4.68 12.44 1.16
C GLU A 88 -3.18 12.76 1.19
N PRO A 89 -2.47 12.74 0.04
CA PRO A 89 -1.10 13.18 0.01
C PRO A 89 -1.06 14.69 0.31
N ASN A 90 -0.32 15.09 1.34
CA ASN A 90 0.12 16.46 1.59
C ASN A 90 -0.83 17.51 2.21
N SER A 91 -1.91 17.13 2.91
CA SER A 91 -2.52 18.07 3.86
C SER A 91 -2.31 17.56 5.29
N GLY A 92 -1.67 18.35 6.16
CA GLY A 92 -1.51 18.06 7.59
C GLY A 92 -2.84 18.06 8.37
N LYS A 93 -3.92 17.57 7.76
CA LYS A 93 -5.26 17.48 8.32
C LYS A 93 -5.63 16.01 8.44
N SER A 94 -5.83 15.58 9.68
CA SER A 94 -6.45 14.30 10.01
C SER A 94 -7.76 14.19 9.23
N ALA A 95 -7.83 13.25 8.27
CA ALA A 95 -8.99 13.07 7.42
C ALA A 95 -10.16 12.52 8.25
N SER A 96 -10.96 13.44 8.81
CA SER A 96 -12.24 13.15 9.43
C SER A 96 -13.11 12.35 8.46
N ARG A 97 -13.62 11.20 8.94
CA ARG A 97 -14.60 10.33 8.27
C ARG A 97 -15.87 11.08 7.88
N ARG A 98 -15.85 11.84 6.78
CA ARG A 98 -17.08 12.27 6.11
C ARG A 98 -17.02 11.84 4.66
N ARG A 99 -17.78 10.78 4.34
CA ARG A 99 -18.21 10.51 2.96
C ARG A 99 -18.99 11.74 2.52
N LEU A 100 -18.42 12.54 1.62
CA LEU A 100 -19.22 13.47 0.86
C LEU A 100 -19.91 12.65 -0.25
N GLN A 101 -21.24 12.71 -0.25
CA GLN A 101 -22.09 12.08 -1.26
C GLN A 101 -21.74 12.72 -2.62
N GLY A 102 -20.97 12.05 -3.45
CA GLY A 102 -20.56 12.54 -4.77
C GLY A 102 -19.07 12.42 -5.10
N ASP A 103 -18.21 12.03 -4.16
CA ASP A 103 -16.81 11.76 -4.49
C ASP A 103 -16.72 10.50 -5.39
N PRO A 104 -16.03 10.56 -6.54
CA PRO A 104 -15.68 9.35 -7.27
C PRO A 104 -14.92 8.47 -6.29
N GLN A 105 -15.45 7.29 -6.01
CA GLN A 105 -14.91 6.36 -5.03
C GLN A 105 -13.41 6.16 -5.33
N LEU A 106 -12.56 6.85 -4.58
CA LEU A 106 -11.11 6.81 -4.77
C LEU A 106 -10.70 5.34 -4.77
N PRO A 107 -9.90 4.90 -5.75
CA PRO A 107 -9.55 3.50 -5.89
C PRO A 107 -8.98 2.99 -4.57
N LYS A 108 -9.58 1.93 -4.04
CA LYS A 108 -9.10 1.29 -2.82
C LYS A 108 -7.75 0.67 -3.17
N LEU A 109 -6.66 1.28 -2.69
CA LEU A 109 -5.34 0.68 -2.84
C LEU A 109 -5.33 -0.63 -2.09
N ARG A 110 -4.96 -1.68 -2.82
CA ARG A 110 -4.86 -3.06 -2.37
C ARG A 110 -3.55 -3.56 -2.95
N VAL A 111 -2.50 -3.62 -2.14
CA VAL A 111 -1.18 -4.11 -2.59
C VAL A 111 -1.26 -5.58 -2.96
N VAL A 112 -0.53 -6.02 -3.99
CA VAL A 112 -0.66 -7.32 -4.64
C VAL A 112 0.70 -7.97 -4.95
N GLU A 113 0.66 -9.31 -5.07
CA GLU A 113 1.63 -10.27 -5.62
C GLU A 113 3.07 -10.21 -5.10
N ALA A 114 3.31 -10.78 -3.93
CA ALA A 114 4.64 -11.08 -3.41
C ALA A 114 5.26 -12.28 -4.14
N GLU A 115 6.56 -12.23 -4.44
CA GLU A 115 7.29 -13.41 -4.94
C GLU A 115 7.24 -14.55 -3.90
N VAL A 116 7.07 -15.80 -4.38
CA VAL A 116 6.99 -17.00 -3.54
C VAL A 116 8.24 -17.08 -2.65
N GLY A 117 8.07 -16.94 -1.34
CA GLY A 117 9.16 -16.96 -0.35
C GLY A 117 9.23 -15.73 0.55
N ASP A 118 8.43 -14.69 0.28
CA ASP A 118 8.50 -13.45 1.05
C ASP A 118 7.97 -13.57 2.50
N SER A 119 8.75 -12.97 3.40
CA SER A 119 8.68 -13.04 4.87
C SER A 119 7.43 -12.47 5.56
N TRP A 120 6.34 -12.22 4.85
CA TRP A 120 5.10 -11.61 5.37
C TRP A 120 4.41 -12.43 6.48
N LYS A 121 4.85 -13.66 6.74
CA LYS A 121 4.26 -14.61 7.70
C LYS A 121 4.90 -14.63 9.10
N ARG A 122 5.72 -13.65 9.48
CA ARG A 122 6.24 -13.54 10.86
C ARG A 122 5.47 -12.51 11.67
#